data_AF-A0AAT9JT15-F1
#
_entry.id   AF-A0AAT9JT15-F1
#
_cell.length_a   1.000
_cell.length_b   1.000
_cell.length_c   1.000
_cell.angle_alpha   90.00
_cell.angle_beta   90.00
_cell.angle_gamma   90.00
#
_symmetry.space_group_name_H-M   'P 1'
#
loop_
_entity.id
_entity.type
_entity.pdbx_description
1 polymer ?
#
loop_
_entity_poly.entity_id
_entity_poly.type
_entity_poly.pdbx_seq_one_letter_code
_entity_poly.pdbx_strand_id
1 'polypeptide(L)'
;MPSGRTHDRLTLWFLPVVAAGSWLISRQSDVSLVLSGSYLFAGLMFGPDLDVRSRQSQRWGPLRWIWLPYRRCLRHRSWFSHGPILGTVGRVLYLGLWLLLFLLLIEGAIALVQGGNWNGLSDRLGQHQQWFWTGLSTRPDLGLGALLGLELGAMSHSLSDWVGSTWKRWRRSPRKTARQRPVASRSSRT
;
A
#
# COMPACT_ATOMS: atom_id res chain seq x y z
N MET A 1 -4.55 17.62 5.44
CA MET A 1 -4.82 16.25 4.97
C MET A 1 -6.04 15.71 5.69
N PRO A 2 -6.88 14.86 5.07
CA PRO A 2 -7.91 14.13 5.80
C PRO A 2 -7.26 13.37 6.96
N SER A 3 -7.99 13.19 8.07
CA SER A 3 -7.45 12.42 9.18
C SER A 3 -7.26 10.96 8.74
N GLY A 4 -6.22 10.24 9.20
CA GLY A 4 -6.03 8.82 8.87
C GLY A 4 -7.29 7.95 9.07
N ARG A 5 -8.16 8.33 10.03
CA ARG A 5 -9.48 7.73 10.29
C ARG A 5 -10.43 7.78 9.09
N THR A 6 -10.34 8.83 8.27
CA THR A 6 -11.18 9.01 7.08
C THR A 6 -10.77 8.01 5.99
N HIS A 7 -9.46 7.78 5.82
CA HIS A 7 -8.94 6.79 4.87
C HIS A 7 -9.28 5.36 5.30
N ASP A 8 -9.20 5.07 6.60
CA ASP A 8 -9.58 3.77 7.15
C ASP A 8 -11.06 3.46 6.90
N ARG A 9 -11.93 4.43 7.16
CA ARG A 9 -13.37 4.29 6.90
C ARG A 9 -13.64 4.09 5.42
N LEU A 10 -12.95 4.82 4.55
CA LEU A 10 -13.10 4.66 3.10
C LEU A 10 -12.70 3.25 2.66
N THR A 11 -11.57 2.74 3.15
CA THR A 11 -11.11 1.37 2.90
C THR A 11 -12.17 0.35 3.35
N LEU A 12 -12.72 0.50 4.56
CA LEU A 12 -13.75 -0.41 5.07
C LEU A 12 -15.08 -0.31 4.29
N TRP A 13 -15.46 0.89 3.83
CA TRP A 13 -16.67 1.09 3.03
C TRP A 13 -16.56 0.49 1.62
N PHE A 14 -15.38 0.52 1.01
CA PHE A 14 -15.16 -0.07 -0.30
C PHE A 14 -14.85 -1.56 -0.26
N LEU A 15 -14.51 -2.12 0.92
CA LEU A 15 -14.22 -3.55 1.08
C LEU A 15 -15.36 -4.45 0.54
N PRO A 16 -16.65 -4.23 0.84
CA PRO A 16 -17.73 -5.04 0.29
C PRO A 16 -17.85 -4.95 -1.23
N VAL A 17 -17.56 -3.77 -1.81
CA VAL A 17 -17.59 -3.55 -3.26
C VAL A 17 -16.45 -4.33 -3.93
N VAL A 18 -15.26 -4.29 -3.34
CA VAL A 18 -14.09 -5.03 -3.80
C VAL A 18 -14.31 -6.55 -3.68
N ALA A 19 -14.86 -7.01 -2.57
CA ALA A 19 -15.18 -8.42 -2.34
C ALA A 19 -16.27 -8.91 -3.32
N ALA A 20 -17.42 -8.23 -3.39
CA ALA A 20 -18.50 -8.62 -4.29
C ALA A 20 -18.08 -8.54 -5.77
N GLY A 21 -17.37 -7.47 -6.17
CA GLY A 21 -16.90 -7.30 -7.54
C GLY A 21 -15.90 -8.39 -7.95
N SER A 22 -14.93 -8.70 -7.08
CA SER A 22 -13.96 -9.77 -7.37
C SER A 22 -14.61 -11.15 -7.44
N TRP A 23 -15.57 -11.46 -6.56
CA TRP A 23 -16.34 -12.70 -6.65
C TRP A 23 -17.22 -12.76 -7.90
N LEU A 24 -17.89 -11.67 -8.29
CA LEU A 24 -18.74 -11.63 -9.49
C LEU A 24 -17.95 -11.89 -10.79
N ILE A 25 -16.71 -11.39 -10.85
CA ILE A 25 -15.83 -11.55 -12.01
C ILE A 25 -15.16 -12.92 -12.02
N SER A 26 -14.51 -13.31 -10.91
CA SER A 26 -13.72 -14.54 -10.85
C SER A 26 -14.57 -15.79 -10.63
N ARG A 27 -15.75 -15.65 -10.02
CA ARG A 27 -16.61 -16.73 -9.50
C ARG A 27 -15.90 -17.68 -8.54
N GLN A 28 -14.80 -17.22 -7.93
CA GLN A 28 -13.98 -18.00 -7.02
C GLN A 28 -13.88 -17.29 -5.66
N SER A 29 -14.30 -18.00 -4.61
CA SER A 29 -14.22 -17.50 -3.22
C SER A 29 -12.79 -17.16 -2.83
N ASP A 30 -11.83 -18.00 -3.24
CA ASP A 30 -10.46 -17.94 -2.77
C ASP A 30 -9.76 -16.69 -3.30
N VAL A 31 -9.95 -16.40 -4.60
CA VAL A 31 -9.47 -15.16 -5.24
C VAL A 31 -10.09 -13.93 -4.58
N SER A 32 -11.40 -13.97 -4.31
CA SER A 32 -12.10 -12.87 -3.65
C SER A 32 -11.58 -12.62 -2.23
N LEU A 33 -11.32 -13.69 -1.47
CA LEU A 33 -10.78 -13.60 -0.12
C LEU A 33 -9.36 -13.04 -0.11
N VAL A 34 -8.49 -13.58 -0.98
CA VAL A 34 -7.10 -13.12 -1.09
C VAL A 34 -7.06 -11.65 -1.50
N LEU A 35 -7.81 -11.27 -2.55
CA LEU A 35 -7.85 -9.89 -3.04
C LEU A 35 -8.38 -8.93 -1.96
N SER A 36 -9.48 -9.28 -1.29
CA SER A 36 -10.08 -8.43 -0.26
C SER A 36 -9.19 -8.32 0.98
N GLY A 37 -8.54 -9.42 1.38
CA GLY A 37 -7.56 -9.43 2.47
C GLY A 37 -6.35 -8.57 2.16
N SER A 38 -5.77 -8.72 0.96
CA SER A 38 -4.68 -7.89 0.47
C SER A 38 -5.05 -6.41 0.37
N TYR A 39 -6.27 -6.11 -0.10
CA TYR A 39 -6.81 -4.76 -0.13
C TYR A 39 -6.91 -4.13 1.26
N LEU A 40 -7.47 -4.87 2.21
CA LEU A 40 -7.59 -4.40 3.59
C LEU A 40 -6.23 -4.20 4.24
N PHE A 41 -5.30 -5.13 4.03
CA PHE A 41 -3.94 -5.04 4.54
C PHE A 41 -3.19 -3.82 3.97
N ALA A 42 -3.26 -3.60 2.66
CA ALA A 42 -2.67 -2.42 2.03
C ALA A 42 -3.32 -1.11 2.48
N GLY A 43 -4.65 -1.04 2.52
CA GLY A 43 -5.35 0.15 2.96
C GLY A 43 -5.09 0.50 4.43
N LEU A 44 -4.88 -0.47 5.31
CA LEU A 44 -4.73 -0.19 6.75
C LEU A 44 -3.29 -0.16 7.24
N MET A 45 -2.42 -1.03 6.73
CA MET A 45 -1.08 -1.29 7.27
C MET A 45 0.03 -1.01 6.25
N PHE A 46 -0.27 -1.13 4.96
CA PHE A 46 0.70 -1.12 3.89
C PHE A 46 0.36 -0.06 2.85
N GLY A 47 0.29 1.19 3.31
CA GLY A 47 0.05 2.38 2.48
C GLY A 47 1.33 3.19 2.21
N PRO A 48 1.24 4.23 1.37
CA PRO A 48 2.40 4.97 0.90
C PRO A 48 3.11 5.76 2.02
N ASP A 49 2.40 6.05 3.11
CA ASP A 49 2.90 6.85 4.24
C ASP A 49 3.76 6.04 5.23
N LEU A 50 4.26 4.87 4.85
CA LEU A 50 5.19 4.07 5.67
C LEU A 50 6.57 4.73 5.82
N ASP A 51 6.91 5.62 4.89
CA ASP A 51 8.12 6.45 4.88
C ASP A 51 8.12 7.55 5.99
N VAL A 52 6.97 7.87 6.57
CA VAL A 52 6.81 8.85 7.66
C VAL A 52 6.18 8.19 8.90
N ARG A 53 6.26 8.85 10.07
CA ARG A 53 5.51 8.45 11.28
C ARG A 53 4.00 8.68 11.07
N SER A 54 3.36 7.77 10.34
CA SER A 54 1.92 7.75 10.07
C SER A 54 1.20 6.73 10.95
N ARG A 55 -0.15 6.76 10.94
CA ARG A 55 -0.96 5.75 11.64
C ARG A 55 -0.74 4.34 11.11
N GLN A 56 -0.49 4.18 9.80
CA GLN A 56 -0.15 2.89 9.21
C GLN A 56 1.09 2.31 9.86
N SER A 57 2.15 3.13 9.99
CA SER A 57 3.38 2.68 10.64
C SER A 57 3.24 2.39 12.14
N GLN A 58 2.29 3.04 12.82
CA GLN A 58 2.00 2.79 14.22
C GLN A 58 1.25 1.45 14.41
N ARG A 59 0.45 1.02 13.42
CA ARG A 59 -0.28 -0.26 13.46
C ARG A 59 0.61 -1.48 13.41
N TRP A 60 1.83 -1.35 12.89
CA TRP A 60 2.84 -2.41 12.99
C TRP A 60 3.29 -2.67 14.42
N GLY A 61 2.97 -1.78 15.37
CA GLY A 61 3.26 -1.96 16.79
C GLY A 61 4.75 -2.20 17.03
N PRO A 62 5.16 -3.33 17.63
CA PRO A 62 6.57 -3.64 17.82
C PRO A 62 7.30 -3.81 16.49
N LEU A 63 6.68 -4.42 15.47
CA LEU A 63 7.28 -4.68 14.15
C LEU A 63 7.56 -3.41 13.32
N ARG A 64 7.27 -2.22 13.83
CA ARG A 64 7.61 -0.95 13.18
C ARG A 64 9.11 -0.78 12.92
N TRP A 65 9.97 -1.49 13.66
CA TRP A 65 11.43 -1.42 13.50
C TRP A 65 11.88 -1.92 12.12
N ILE A 66 11.12 -2.87 11.54
CA ILE A 66 11.33 -3.37 10.18
C ILE A 66 11.30 -2.23 9.18
N TRP A 67 10.50 -1.18 9.41
CA TRP A 67 10.37 -0.03 8.50
C TRP A 67 11.39 1.08 8.75
N LEU A 68 12.22 0.97 9.79
CA LEU A 68 13.20 2.01 10.13
C LEU A 68 14.27 2.20 9.05
N PRO A 69 14.85 1.14 8.45
CA PRO A 69 15.78 1.29 7.33
C PRO A 69 15.09 1.86 6.09
N TYR A 70 13.88 1.37 5.77
CA TYR A 70 13.08 1.89 4.66
C TYR A 70 12.89 3.41 4.71
N ARG A 71 12.58 3.94 5.90
CA ARG A 71 12.44 5.38 6.16
C ARG A 71 13.72 6.17 6.01
N ARG A 72 14.87 5.58 6.35
CA ARG A 72 16.17 6.26 6.27
C ARG A 72 16.70 6.31 4.84
N CYS A 73 16.42 5.28 4.04
CA CYS A 73 16.91 5.18 2.67
C CYS A 73 16.06 5.97 1.66
N LEU A 74 14.76 6.14 1.91
CA LEU A 74 13.87 6.80 0.96
C LEU A 74 13.62 8.26 1.31
N ARG A 75 13.92 9.16 0.36
CA ARG A 75 13.49 10.55 0.43
C ARG A 75 11.96 10.59 0.33
N HIS A 76 11.33 11.20 1.34
CA HIS A 76 9.90 11.47 1.35
C HIS A 76 9.50 12.16 0.04
N ARG A 77 8.44 11.67 -0.62
CA ARG A 77 7.89 12.19 -1.89
C ARG A 77 8.61 11.85 -3.21
N SER A 78 9.52 10.87 -3.22
CA SER A 78 10.06 10.38 -4.50
C SER A 78 9.00 9.62 -5.31
N TRP A 79 9.10 9.64 -6.64
CA TRP A 79 8.23 8.85 -7.53
C TRP A 79 8.29 7.34 -7.22
N PHE A 80 9.38 6.89 -6.59
CA PHE A 80 9.59 5.51 -6.17
C PHE A 80 8.76 5.11 -4.93
N SER A 81 8.41 6.05 -4.05
CA SER A 81 7.58 5.78 -2.87
C SER A 81 6.10 6.10 -3.06
N HIS A 82 5.77 7.05 -3.94
CA HIS A 82 4.39 7.48 -4.21
C HIS A 82 3.85 7.11 -5.60
N GLY A 83 4.68 6.57 -6.49
CA GLY A 83 4.24 6.13 -7.81
C GLY A 83 3.28 4.94 -7.69
N PRO A 84 2.16 4.95 -8.43
CA PRO A 84 1.30 3.76 -8.53
C PRO A 84 2.14 2.59 -9.04
N ILE A 85 1.87 1.39 -8.54
CA ILE A 85 2.57 0.14 -8.83
C ILE A 85 4.01 0.11 -8.29
N LEU A 86 4.87 1.08 -8.63
CA LEU A 86 6.27 1.09 -8.21
C LEU A 86 6.45 1.20 -6.69
N GLY A 87 5.64 2.02 -6.03
CA GLY A 87 5.66 2.12 -4.56
C GLY A 87 5.20 0.82 -3.90
N THR A 88 4.19 0.15 -4.47
CA THR A 88 3.70 -1.14 -3.97
C THR A 88 4.72 -2.24 -4.18
N VAL A 89 5.28 -2.36 -5.38
CA VAL A 89 6.36 -3.32 -5.71
C VAL A 89 7.56 -3.12 -4.79
N GLY A 90 8.03 -1.88 -4.61
CA GLY A 90 9.16 -1.59 -3.74
C GLY A 90 8.93 -2.03 -2.28
N ARG A 91 7.73 -1.81 -1.75
CA ARG A 91 7.38 -2.26 -0.39
C ARG A 91 7.21 -3.78 -0.31
N VAL A 92 6.71 -4.43 -1.37
CA VAL A 92 6.54 -5.90 -1.41
C VAL A 92 7.91 -6.56 -1.43
N LEU A 93 8.83 -6.07 -2.27
CA LEU A 93 10.21 -6.55 -2.30
C LEU A 93 10.91 -6.32 -0.94
N TYR A 94 10.67 -5.17 -0.31
CA TYR A 94 11.22 -4.86 1.00
C TYR A 94 10.76 -5.84 2.08
N LEU A 95 9.44 -6.10 2.17
CA LEU A 95 8.92 -7.11 3.09
C LEU A 95 9.39 -8.52 2.73
N GLY A 96 9.47 -8.85 1.43
CA GLY A 96 10.00 -10.12 0.95
C GLY A 96 11.42 -10.38 1.43
N LEU A 97 12.28 -9.36 1.43
CA LEU A 97 13.63 -9.46 1.95
C LEU A 97 13.65 -9.74 3.47
N TRP A 98 12.78 -9.08 4.23
CA TRP A 98 12.64 -9.36 5.66
C TRP A 98 12.13 -10.77 5.94
N LEU A 99 11.14 -11.23 5.18
CA LEU A 99 10.62 -12.60 5.30
C LEU A 99 11.70 -13.63 4.97
N LEU A 100 12.49 -13.40 3.92
CA LEU A 100 13.63 -14.25 3.57
C LEU A 100 14.68 -14.27 4.70
N LEU A 101 15.01 -13.11 5.28
CA LEU A 101 15.94 -13.04 6.39
C LEU A 101 15.42 -13.82 7.62
N PHE A 102 14.14 -13.66 7.97
CA PHE A 102 13.55 -14.42 9.08
C PHE A 102 13.52 -15.93 8.79
N LEU A 103 13.22 -16.33 7.56
CA LEU A 103 13.28 -17.73 7.15
C LEU A 103 14.69 -18.30 7.37
N LEU A 104 15.73 -17.60 6.90
CA LEU A 104 17.12 -18.01 7.08
C LEU A 104 17.52 -18.10 8.56
N LEU A 105 17.06 -17.14 9.39
CA LEU A 105 17.32 -17.16 10.84
C LEU A 105 16.64 -18.35 11.53
N ILE A 106 15.39 -18.67 11.15
CA ILE A 106 14.65 -19.82 11.68
C ILE A 106 15.35 -21.12 11.27
N GLU A 107 15.67 -21.27 9.99
CA GLU A 107 16.35 -22.46 9.46
C GLU A 107 17.74 -22.64 10.08
N GLY A 108 18.46 -21.54 10.33
CA GLY A 108 19.72 -21.56 11.05
C GLY A 108 19.57 -21.94 12.52
N ALA A 109 18.54 -21.43 13.21
CA ALA A 109 18.25 -21.83 14.58
C ALA A 109 17.90 -23.32 14.68
N ILE A 110 17.13 -23.86 13.73
CA ILE A 110 16.83 -25.30 13.63
C ILE A 110 18.13 -26.09 13.44
N ALA A 111 19.02 -25.66 12.55
CA ALA A 111 20.30 -26.32 12.33
C ALA A 111 21.18 -26.35 13.60
N LEU A 112 21.20 -25.25 14.37
CA LEU A 112 21.91 -25.18 15.65
C LEU A 112 21.33 -26.14 16.69
N VAL A 113 20.00 -26.22 16.81
CA VAL A 113 19.31 -27.16 17.72
C VAL A 113 19.59 -28.62 17.32
N GLN A 114 19.76 -28.89 16.03
CA GLN A 114 20.15 -30.20 15.49
C GLN A 114 21.66 -30.50 15.63
N GLY A 115 22.36 -29.85 16.57
CA GLY A 115 23.78 -30.07 16.84
C GLY A 115 24.71 -29.39 15.84
N GLY A 116 24.26 -28.31 15.18
CA GLY A 116 25.04 -27.62 14.15
C GLY A 116 25.11 -28.38 12.83
N ASN A 117 24.15 -29.25 12.55
CA ASN A 117 24.09 -29.98 11.29
C ASN A 117 23.52 -29.10 10.17
N TRP A 118 24.43 -28.50 9.40
CA TRP A 118 24.10 -27.63 8.26
C TRP A 118 23.79 -28.40 6.97
N ASN A 119 24.04 -29.71 6.92
CA ASN A 119 23.92 -30.50 5.69
C ASN A 119 22.49 -30.53 5.13
N GLY A 120 21.48 -30.41 5.99
CA GLY A 120 20.07 -30.35 5.58
C GLY A 120 19.55 -28.95 5.26
N LEU A 121 20.36 -27.89 5.42
CA LEU A 121 19.90 -26.51 5.22
C LEU A 121 19.54 -26.25 3.75
N SER A 122 20.39 -26.67 2.82
CA SER A 122 20.16 -26.50 1.37
C SER A 122 18.85 -27.15 0.94
N ASP A 123 18.59 -28.36 1.44
CA ASP A 123 17.41 -29.14 1.06
C ASP A 123 16.13 -28.52 1.62
N ARG A 124 16.16 -28.00 2.85
CA ARG A 124 15.02 -27.29 3.45
C ARG A 124 14.74 -25.98 2.72
N LEU A 125 15.78 -25.20 2.41
CA LEU A 125 15.63 -23.98 1.61
C LEU A 125 15.11 -24.28 0.20
N GLY A 126 15.58 -25.36 -0.43
CA GLY A 126 15.08 -25.85 -1.71
C GLY A 126 13.61 -26.25 -1.66
N GLN A 127 13.15 -26.89 -0.58
CA GLN A 127 11.74 -27.22 -0.37
C GLN A 127 10.87 -25.97 -0.24
N HIS A 128 11.30 -24.96 0.53
CA HIS A 128 10.57 -23.68 0.64
C HIS A 128 10.46 -22.97 -0.71
N GLN A 129 11.57 -22.93 -1.46
CA GLN A 129 11.60 -22.38 -2.81
C GLN A 129 10.63 -23.14 -3.73
N GLN A 130 10.68 -24.47 -3.74
CA GLN A 130 9.81 -25.30 -4.57
C GLN A 130 8.34 -25.14 -4.21
N TRP A 131 8.01 -25.11 -2.92
CA TRP A 131 6.64 -24.87 -2.43
C TRP A 131 6.12 -23.51 -2.90
N PHE A 132 6.95 -22.46 -2.78
CA PHE A 132 6.60 -21.11 -3.24
C PHE A 132 6.32 -21.08 -4.76
N TRP A 133 7.23 -21.64 -5.57
CA TRP A 133 7.08 -21.66 -7.03
C TRP A 133 5.90 -22.51 -7.49
N THR A 134 5.68 -23.65 -6.85
CA THR A 134 4.55 -24.54 -7.16
C THR A 134 3.23 -23.87 -6.81
N GLY A 135 3.14 -23.17 -5.67
CA GLY A 135 1.96 -22.39 -5.31
C GLY A 135 1.65 -21.30 -6.35
N LEU A 136 2.68 -20.56 -6.76
CA LEU A 136 2.52 -19.49 -7.75
C LEU A 136 2.15 -20.01 -9.15
N SER A 137 2.69 -21.16 -9.56
CA SER A 137 2.40 -21.76 -10.88
C SER A 137 1.04 -22.46 -10.93
N THR A 138 0.61 -23.07 -9.83
CA THR A 138 -0.66 -23.81 -9.78
C THR A 138 -1.86 -22.87 -9.68
N ARG A 139 -1.71 -21.75 -8.95
CA ARG A 139 -2.77 -20.78 -8.69
C ARG A 139 -2.31 -19.33 -8.92
N PRO A 140 -1.94 -18.97 -10.17
CA PRO A 140 -1.46 -17.62 -10.49
C PRO A 140 -2.53 -16.55 -10.27
N ASP A 141 -3.81 -16.93 -10.35
CA ASP A 141 -4.98 -16.11 -10.04
C ASP A 141 -4.96 -15.57 -8.60
N LEU A 142 -4.51 -16.37 -7.63
CA LEU A 142 -4.37 -15.91 -6.25
C LEU A 142 -3.24 -14.89 -6.10
N GLY A 143 -2.12 -15.11 -6.80
CA GLY A 143 -1.00 -14.16 -6.84
C GLY A 143 -1.41 -12.82 -7.46
N LEU A 144 -2.11 -12.86 -8.58
CA LEU A 144 -2.67 -11.66 -9.22
C LEU A 144 -3.70 -10.96 -8.33
N GLY A 145 -4.59 -11.72 -7.69
CA GLY A 145 -5.57 -11.20 -6.73
C GLY A 145 -4.89 -10.47 -5.57
N ALA A 146 -3.80 -11.03 -5.04
CA ALA A 146 -3.03 -10.40 -3.97
C ALA A 146 -2.38 -9.09 -4.44
N LEU A 147 -1.73 -9.07 -5.61
CA LEU A 147 -1.09 -7.87 -6.16
C LEU A 147 -2.11 -6.77 -6.45
N LEU A 148 -3.24 -7.12 -7.07
CA LEU A 148 -4.33 -6.17 -7.36
C LEU A 148 -4.94 -5.64 -6.07
N GLY A 149 -5.18 -6.50 -5.08
CA GLY A 149 -5.66 -6.09 -3.76
C GLY A 149 -4.70 -5.09 -3.11
N LEU A 150 -3.40 -5.40 -3.08
CA LEU A 150 -2.38 -4.53 -2.49
C LEU A 150 -2.33 -3.15 -3.19
N GLU A 151 -2.40 -3.12 -4.52
CA GLU A 151 -2.39 -1.87 -5.27
C GLU A 151 -3.67 -1.05 -5.03
N LEU A 152 -4.85 -1.67 -5.11
CA LEU A 152 -6.12 -1.01 -4.83
C LEU A 152 -6.19 -0.44 -3.40
N GLY A 153 -5.65 -1.18 -2.43
CA GLY A 153 -5.58 -0.73 -1.04
C GLY A 153 -4.60 0.43 -0.85
N ALA A 154 -3.46 0.41 -1.54
CA ALA A 154 -2.52 1.54 -1.53
C ALA A 154 -3.12 2.78 -2.22
N MET A 155 -3.89 2.59 -3.30
CA MET A 155 -4.56 3.66 -4.03
C MET A 155 -5.72 4.28 -3.25
N SER A 156 -6.40 3.55 -2.35
CA SER A 156 -7.50 4.10 -1.54
C SER A 156 -7.05 5.31 -0.70
N HIS A 157 -5.77 5.32 -0.30
CA HIS A 157 -5.14 6.45 0.38
C HIS A 157 -5.02 7.69 -0.51
N SER A 158 -4.46 7.52 -1.71
CA SER A 158 -4.31 8.59 -2.70
C SER A 158 -5.65 9.11 -3.22
N LEU A 159 -6.62 8.20 -3.42
CA LEU A 159 -7.96 8.52 -3.89
C LEU A 159 -8.72 9.38 -2.86
N SER A 160 -8.59 9.07 -1.57
CA SER A 160 -9.17 9.89 -0.48
C SER A 160 -8.61 11.32 -0.46
N ASP A 161 -7.30 11.48 -0.71
CA ASP A 161 -6.68 12.81 -0.83
C ASP A 161 -7.20 13.59 -2.04
N TRP A 162 -7.41 12.91 -3.16
CA TRP A 162 -8.00 13.49 -4.36
C TRP A 162 -9.48 13.87 -4.18
N VAL A 163 -10.30 12.98 -3.59
CA VAL A 163 -11.73 13.24 -3.31
C VAL A 163 -11.87 14.39 -2.31
N GLY A 164 -11.08 14.41 -1.25
CA GLY A 164 -11.13 15.46 -0.22
C GLY A 164 -10.70 16.84 -0.75
N SER A 165 -9.70 16.89 -1.63
CA SER A 165 -9.23 18.14 -2.25
C SER A 165 -10.20 18.64 -3.33
N THR A 166 -10.72 17.74 -4.16
CA THR A 166 -11.71 18.04 -5.20
C THR A 166 -13.03 18.50 -4.59
N TRP A 167 -13.52 17.83 -3.54
CA TRP A 167 -14.74 18.24 -2.81
C TRP A 167 -14.59 19.62 -2.15
N LYS A 168 -13.45 19.91 -1.52
CA LYS A 168 -13.17 21.25 -0.98
C LYS A 168 -13.08 22.32 -2.07
N ARG A 169 -12.50 21.99 -3.23
CA ARG A 169 -12.41 22.90 -4.37
C ARG A 169 -13.81 23.19 -4.93
N TRP A 170 -14.67 22.18 -5.00
CA TRP A 170 -16.04 22.30 -5.49
C TRP A 170 -16.94 23.10 -4.52
N ARG A 171 -16.81 22.88 -3.20
CA ARG A 171 -17.48 23.71 -2.17
C ARG A 171 -16.94 25.14 -2.05
N ARG A 172 -15.72 25.40 -2.53
CA ARG A 172 -15.10 26.74 -2.60
C ARG A 172 -15.29 27.41 -3.96
N SER A 173 -16.31 27.03 -4.72
CA SER A 173 -16.71 27.81 -5.90
C SER A 173 -17.04 29.26 -5.48
N PRO A 174 -16.59 30.28 -6.22
CA PRO A 174 -16.27 31.58 -5.66
C PRO A 174 -17.54 32.38 -5.33
N ARG A 175 -17.63 32.88 -4.10
CA ARG A 175 -18.40 34.12 -3.87
C ARG A 175 -17.73 35.19 -4.72
N LYS A 176 -18.40 35.55 -5.83
CA LYS A 176 -18.04 36.64 -6.73
C LYS A 176 -17.60 37.87 -5.93
N THR A 177 -16.32 38.20 -5.93
CA THR A 177 -15.85 39.52 -5.52
C THR A 177 -16.20 40.48 -6.66
N ALA A 178 -17.44 40.95 -6.66
CA ALA A 178 -17.84 42.13 -7.40
C ALA A 178 -17.37 43.38 -6.65
N ARG A 179 -16.99 44.42 -7.41
CA ARG A 179 -16.52 45.78 -7.01
C ARG A 179 -14.99 45.86 -6.88
N GLN A 180 -14.27 46.72 -7.60
CA GLN A 180 -14.64 48.02 -8.19
C GLN A 180 -13.90 48.24 -9.52
N ARG A 181 -14.62 48.69 -10.55
CA ARG A 181 -14.04 49.41 -11.69
C ARG A 181 -13.90 50.88 -11.26
N PRO A 182 -12.74 51.53 -11.41
CA PRO A 182 -12.70 52.98 -11.52
C PRO A 182 -13.17 53.35 -12.93
N VAL A 183 -14.12 54.28 -12.95
CA VAL A 183 -14.72 54.91 -14.13
C VAL A 183 -13.63 55.61 -14.95
N ALA A 184 -13.62 55.38 -16.26
CA ALA A 184 -12.87 56.20 -17.18
C ALA A 184 -13.57 57.57 -17.32
N SER A 185 -12.85 58.67 -17.05
CA SER A 185 -13.18 59.98 -17.57
C SER A 185 -12.07 60.48 -18.48
N ARG A 186 -12.47 60.84 -19.70
CA ARG A 186 -11.69 61.31 -20.86
C ARG A 186 -11.04 62.69 -20.65
N SER A 187 -9.99 62.95 -21.46
CA SER A 187 -9.67 64.21 -22.17
C SER A 187 -9.25 65.42 -21.32
N SER A 188 -8.28 66.28 -21.63
CA SER A 188 -7.69 66.75 -22.90
C SER A 188 -6.33 67.42 -22.66
N ARG A 189 -5.54 67.51 -23.75
CA ARG A 189 -4.40 68.41 -23.96
C ARG A 189 -4.64 69.84 -23.46
N THR A 190 -3.60 70.45 -22.91
CA THR A 190 -2.97 71.69 -23.39
C THR A 190 -1.51 71.66 -22.99
#